data_AF-A0A917U813-F1
#
_entry.id   AF-A0A917U813-F1
#
_cell.length_a   1.000
_cell.length_b   1.000
_cell.length_c   1.000
_cell.angle_alpha   90.00
_cell.angle_beta   90.00
_cell.angle_gamma   90.00
#
_symmetry.space_group_name_H-M   'P 1'
#
loop_
_entity.id
_entity.type
_entity.pdbx_description
1 polymer ?
#
loop_
_entity_poly.entity_id
_entity_poly.type
_entity_poly.pdbx_seq_one_letter_code
_entity_poly.pdbx_strand_id
1 'polypeptide(L)'
;MTTGGDWDAAWSAALDAMELEADEVERMLRHRDMPERLPAEAPGFTPPPGIGPLPAALEERARRLVQRQLDLSRELSIAIAGNRQQARLVARLHREADQSVPVYLDNRT
;
A
#
# COMPACT_ATOMS: atom_id res chain seq x y z
N MET A 1 -23.60 28.28 10.42
CA MET A 1 -22.32 28.89 10.00
C MET A 1 -21.25 28.23 10.86
N THR A 2 -20.53 27.26 10.31
CA THR A 2 -19.29 26.75 10.95
C THR A 2 -18.25 27.84 10.80
N THR A 3 -17.55 28.16 11.88
CA THR A 3 -16.60 29.28 11.94
C THR A 3 -15.26 28.83 11.33
N GLY A 4 -14.41 29.75 10.86
CA GLY A 4 -13.12 29.37 10.24
C GLY A 4 -12.26 28.42 11.08
N GLY A 5 -12.27 28.56 12.42
CA GLY A 5 -11.57 27.66 13.33
C GLY A 5 -12.14 26.23 13.40
N ASP A 6 -13.43 26.04 13.14
CA ASP A 6 -14.05 24.71 13.08
C ASP A 6 -13.58 23.94 11.84
N TRP A 7 -13.31 24.66 10.74
CA TRP A 7 -12.75 24.08 9.52
C TRP A 7 -11.27 23.73 9.66
N ASP A 8 -10.48 24.58 10.34
CA ASP A 8 -9.07 24.28 10.62
C ASP A 8 -8.92 22.96 11.38
N ALA A 9 -9.74 22.76 12.42
CA ALA A 9 -9.74 21.52 13.20
C ALA A 9 -10.19 20.32 12.37
N ALA A 10 -11.25 20.46 11.55
CA ALA A 10 -11.74 19.38 10.69
C ALA A 10 -10.71 18.97 9.63
N TRP A 11 -10.03 19.94 9.00
CA TRP A 11 -8.95 19.66 8.06
C TRP A 11 -7.72 19.05 8.71
N SER A 12 -7.33 19.51 9.91
CA SER A 12 -6.24 18.88 10.65
C SER A 12 -6.56 17.42 10.96
N ALA A 13 -7.77 17.13 11.48
CA ALA A 13 -8.17 15.77 11.80
C ALA A 13 -8.23 14.86 10.57
N ALA A 14 -8.70 15.39 9.42
CA ALA A 14 -8.69 14.66 8.16
C ALA A 14 -7.25 14.37 7.67
N LEU A 15 -6.34 15.34 7.78
CA LEU A 15 -4.93 15.15 7.44
C LEU A 15 -4.23 14.16 8.38
N ASP A 16 -4.52 14.22 9.68
CA ASP A 16 -3.98 13.29 10.69
C ASP A 16 -4.39 11.84 10.37
N ALA A 17 -5.66 11.61 10.02
CA ALA A 17 -6.16 10.29 9.66
C ALA A 17 -5.47 9.73 8.39
N MET A 18 -5.34 10.56 7.35
CA MET A 18 -4.66 10.15 6.12
C MET A 18 -3.15 9.93 6.32
N GLU A 19 -2.50 10.67 7.21
CA GLU A 19 -1.11 10.45 7.58
C GLU A 19 -0.93 9.12 8.32
N LEU A 20 -1.85 8.77 9.23
CA LEU A 20 -1.83 7.48 9.93
C LEU A 20 -1.98 6.31 8.95
N GLU A 21 -2.87 6.42 7.97
CA GLU A 21 -3.02 5.42 6.90
C GLU A 21 -1.73 5.29 6.07
N ALA A 22 -1.10 6.42 5.72
CA ALA A 22 0.17 6.41 4.99
C ALA A 22 1.30 5.74 5.81
N ASP A 23 1.35 5.98 7.12
CA ASP A 23 2.32 5.33 8.03
C ASP A 23 2.12 3.81 8.09
N GLU A 24 0.86 3.35 8.14
CA GLU A 24 0.53 1.93 8.15
C GLU A 24 0.99 1.25 6.85
N VAL A 25 0.68 1.85 5.71
CA VAL A 25 1.08 1.36 4.39
C VAL A 25 2.61 1.29 4.26
N GLU A 26 3.31 2.33 4.70
CA GLU A 26 4.78 2.37 4.66
C GLU A 26 5.38 1.29 5.56
N ARG A 27 4.79 1.04 6.74
CA ARG A 27 5.18 -0.06 7.62
C ARG A 27 5.00 -1.42 6.94
N MET A 28 3.87 -1.65 6.27
CA MET A 28 3.63 -2.89 5.52
C MET A 28 4.67 -3.09 4.41
N LEU A 29 5.01 -2.03 3.66
CA LEU A 29 6.04 -2.05 2.64
C LEU A 29 7.42 -2.40 3.22
N ARG A 30 7.80 -1.79 4.35
CA ARG A 30 9.07 -2.06 5.04
C ARG A 30 9.20 -3.51 5.49
N HIS A 31 8.14 -4.10 6.03
CA HIS A 31 8.18 -5.49 6.51
C HIS A 31 7.93 -6.54 5.42
N ARG A 32 7.62 -6.11 4.17
CA ARG A 32 7.20 -6.99 3.07
C ARG A 32 5.98 -7.86 3.40
N ASP A 33 5.21 -7.47 4.42
CA ASP A 33 3.99 -8.14 4.87
C ASP A 33 2.80 -7.69 4.00
N MET A 34 2.99 -7.64 2.69
CA MET A 34 1.96 -7.17 1.77
C MET A 34 0.93 -8.29 1.57
N PRO A 35 -0.38 -8.02 1.72
CA PRO A 35 -1.40 -9.01 1.41
C PRO A 35 -1.29 -9.44 -0.05
N GLU A 36 -1.56 -10.73 -0.29
CA GLU A 36 -1.49 -11.33 -1.62
C GLU A 36 -2.46 -10.68 -2.63
N ARG A 37 -3.53 -10.06 -2.11
CA ARG A 37 -4.49 -9.26 -2.88
C ARG A 37 -4.74 -7.94 -2.18
N LEU A 38 -4.56 -6.85 -2.92
CA LEU A 38 -5.13 -5.56 -2.57
C LEU A 38 -6.59 -5.49 -3.00
N PRO A 39 -7.41 -4.65 -2.34
CA PRO A 39 -8.72 -4.27 -2.87
C PRO A 39 -8.59 -3.77 -4.31
N ALA A 40 -9.54 -4.15 -5.17
CA ALA A 40 -9.53 -3.71 -6.58
C ALA A 40 -9.74 -2.19 -6.73
N GLU A 41 -10.43 -1.59 -5.75
CA GLU A 41 -10.58 -0.15 -5.59
C GLU A 41 -10.24 0.22 -4.15
N ALA A 42 -9.32 1.18 -3.99
CA ALA A 42 -9.18 1.91 -2.75
C ALA A 42 -10.26 3.00 -2.72
N PRO A 43 -11.01 3.17 -1.61
CA PRO A 43 -11.95 4.28 -1.52
C PRO A 43 -11.18 5.60 -1.67
N GLY A 44 -11.58 6.42 -2.64
CA GLY A 44 -11.01 7.75 -2.80
C GLY A 44 -11.26 8.61 -1.56
N PHE A 45 -10.39 9.58 -1.31
CA PHE A 45 -10.58 10.53 -0.21
C PHE A 45 -11.95 11.21 -0.35
N THR A 46 -12.82 10.98 0.64
CA THR A 46 -14.12 11.64 0.72
C THR A 46 -14.03 12.70 1.81
N PRO A 47 -14.05 14.00 1.46
CA PRO A 47 -13.97 15.05 2.46
C PRO A 47 -15.15 14.94 3.46
N PRO A 48 -14.89 15.07 4.76
CA PRO A 48 -15.96 15.09 5.76
C PRO A 48 -17.03 16.14 5.43
N PRO A 49 -18.33 15.86 5.70
CA PRO A 49 -19.39 16.81 5.42
C PRO A 49 -19.19 18.09 6.22
N GLY A 50 -19.37 19.24 5.56
CA GLY A 50 -19.22 20.55 6.20
C GLY A 50 -17.77 21.02 6.36
N ILE A 51 -16.80 20.31 5.78
CA ILE A 51 -15.43 20.80 5.67
C ILE A 51 -15.39 21.95 4.65
N GLY A 52 -14.88 23.11 5.08
CA GLY A 52 -14.77 24.31 4.26
C GLY A 52 -13.56 24.26 3.30
N PRO A 53 -13.17 25.39 2.70
CA PRO A 53 -11.92 25.46 1.93
C PRO A 53 -10.71 25.09 2.80
N LEU A 54 -9.67 24.51 2.18
CA LEU A 54 -8.44 24.18 2.89
C LEU A 54 -7.77 25.47 3.42
N PRO A 55 -7.43 25.53 4.72
CA PRO A 55 -6.71 26.66 5.30
C PRO A 55 -5.31 26.78 4.72
N ALA A 56 -4.87 27.99 4.40
CA ALA A 56 -3.56 28.24 3.80
C ALA A 56 -2.39 27.71 4.66
N ALA A 57 -2.54 27.71 5.99
CA ALA A 57 -1.54 27.16 6.91
C ALA A 57 -1.34 25.64 6.74
N LEU A 58 -2.34 24.92 6.24
CA LEU A 58 -2.30 23.47 6.03
C LEU A 58 -1.94 23.07 4.59
N GLU A 59 -1.81 24.04 3.68
CA GLU A 59 -1.56 23.76 2.26
C GLU A 59 -0.27 22.96 2.04
N GLU A 60 0.83 23.41 2.65
CA GLU A 60 2.13 22.74 2.50
C GLU A 60 2.10 21.33 3.10
N ARG A 61 1.40 21.14 4.23
CA ARG A 61 1.22 19.83 4.86
C ARG A 61 0.45 18.89 3.93
N ALA A 62 -0.69 19.33 3.42
CA ALA A 62 -1.50 18.56 2.49
C ALA A 62 -0.73 18.20 1.22
N ARG A 63 0.06 19.15 0.67
CA ARG A 63 0.88 18.92 -0.52
C ARG A 63 1.94 17.83 -0.28
N ARG A 64 2.64 17.87 0.86
CA ARG A 64 3.61 16.84 1.23
C ARG A 64 2.96 15.48 1.39
N LEU A 65 1.79 15.42 2.02
CA LEU A 65 1.04 14.18 2.19
C LEU A 65 0.65 13.58 0.83
N VAL A 66 0.15 14.39 -0.11
CA VAL A 66 -0.19 13.91 -1.46
C VAL A 66 1.03 13.36 -2.18
N GLN A 67 2.18 14.05 -2.12
CA GLN A 67 3.42 13.52 -2.72
C GLN A 67 3.82 12.19 -2.11
N ARG A 68 3.77 12.08 -0.77
CA ARG A 68 4.05 10.83 -0.05
C ARG A 68 3.12 9.70 -0.48
N GLN A 69 1.82 9.97 -0.63
CA GLN A 69 0.86 8.96 -1.08
C GLN A 69 1.14 8.51 -2.54
N LEU A 70 1.55 9.42 -3.42
CA LEU A 70 1.95 9.08 -4.79
C LEU A 70 3.20 8.18 -4.80
N ASP A 71 4.19 8.48 -3.98
CA ASP A 71 5.40 7.65 -3.85
C ASP A 71 5.07 6.25 -3.32
N LEU A 72 4.27 6.16 -2.25
CA LEU A 72 3.80 4.89 -1.72
C LEU A 72 3.01 4.09 -2.76
N SER A 73 2.12 4.73 -3.53
CA SER A 73 1.34 4.06 -4.59
C SER A 73 2.24 3.41 -5.65
N ARG A 74 3.36 4.07 -5.99
CA ARG A 74 4.37 3.56 -6.92
C ARG A 74 5.10 2.37 -6.31
N GLU A 75 5.53 2.46 -5.06
CA GLU A 75 6.22 1.37 -4.37
C GLU A 75 5.34 0.13 -4.19
N LEU A 76 4.08 0.32 -3.79
CA LEU A 76 3.08 -0.76 -3.74
C LEU A 76 2.95 -1.46 -5.08
N SER A 77 2.82 -0.70 -6.17
CA SER A 77 2.71 -1.27 -7.52
C SER A 77 3.89 -2.16 -7.89
N ILE A 78 5.11 -1.73 -7.53
CA ILE A 78 6.34 -2.51 -7.74
C ILE A 78 6.35 -3.77 -6.87
N ALA A 79 6.01 -3.65 -5.58
CA ALA A 79 5.99 -4.76 -4.64
C ALA A 79 5.00 -5.87 -5.06
N ILE A 80 3.80 -5.50 -5.49
CA ILE A 80 2.78 -6.46 -5.98
C ILE A 80 3.25 -7.16 -7.25
N ALA A 81 3.84 -6.43 -8.19
CA ALA A 81 4.36 -7.01 -9.43
C ALA A 81 5.47 -8.03 -9.14
N GLY A 82 6.38 -7.70 -8.22
CA GLY A 82 7.42 -8.61 -7.73
C GLY A 82 6.85 -9.88 -7.08
N ASN A 83 5.89 -9.73 -6.18
CA ASN A 83 5.25 -10.86 -5.50
C ASN A 83 4.56 -11.81 -6.51
N ARG A 84 3.83 -11.26 -7.49
CA ARG A 84 3.21 -12.06 -8.57
C ARG A 84 4.23 -12.84 -9.39
N GLN A 85 5.39 -12.26 -9.67
CA GLN A 85 6.45 -12.94 -10.42
C GLN A 85 7.09 -14.07 -9.60
N GLN A 86 7.31 -13.85 -8.30
CA GLN A 86 7.81 -14.88 -7.38
C GLN A 86 6.81 -16.04 -7.26
N ALA A 87 5.51 -15.75 -7.08
CA ALA A 87 4.47 -16.77 -7.03
C ALA A 87 4.42 -17.63 -8.32
N ARG A 88 4.58 -17.00 -9.49
CA ARG A 88 4.65 -17.72 -10.78
C ARG A 88 5.89 -18.62 -10.88
N LEU A 89 7.04 -18.16 -10.39
CA LEU A 89 8.27 -18.96 -10.38
C LEU A 89 8.14 -20.17 -9.45
N VAL A 90 7.65 -19.97 -8.23
CA VAL A 90 7.41 -21.05 -7.26
C VAL A 90 6.44 -22.08 -7.84
N ALA A 91 5.35 -21.64 -8.49
CA ALA A 91 4.40 -22.55 -9.12
C ALA A 91 5.02 -23.36 -10.29
N ARG A 92 5.98 -22.79 -11.03
CA ARG A 92 6.72 -23.52 -12.08
C ARG A 92 7.67 -24.55 -11.48
N LEU A 93 8.46 -24.18 -10.48
CA LEU A 93 9.39 -25.08 -9.79
C LEU A 93 8.64 -26.26 -9.15
N HIS A 94 7.50 -26.01 -8.51
CA HIS A 94 6.65 -27.08 -7.97
C HIS A 94 6.20 -28.05 -9.07
N ARG A 95 5.77 -27.53 -10.23
CA ARG A 95 5.34 -28.36 -11.36
C ARG A 95 6.48 -29.19 -11.95
N GLU A 96 7.67 -28.61 -12.09
CA GLU A 96 8.86 -29.30 -12.59
C GLU A 96 9.35 -30.37 -11.60
N ALA A 97 9.30 -30.08 -10.29
CA ALA A 97 9.63 -31.05 -9.24
C ALA A 97 8.65 -32.23 -9.22
N ASP A 98 7.35 -32.00 -9.42
CA ASP A 98 6.32 -33.04 -9.50
C ASP A 98 6.49 -33.94 -10.75
N GLN A 99 7.11 -33.42 -11.81
CA GLN A 99 7.44 -34.16 -13.04
C GLN A 99 8.80 -34.87 -12.96
N SER A 100 9.65 -34.52 -12.00
CA SER A 100 10.92 -35.19 -11.77
C SER A 100 10.67 -36.47 -10.96
N VAL A 101 10.52 -37.59 -11.65
CA VAL A 101 10.48 -38.91 -11.01
C VAL A 101 11.81 -39.12 -10.30
N PRO A 102 11.85 -39.31 -8.97
CA PRO A 102 13.10 -39.54 -8.27
C PRO A 102 13.75 -40.84 -8.77
N VAL A 103 14.88 -40.71 -9.47
CA VAL A 103 15.67 -41.85 -9.93
C VAL A 103 16.66 -42.24 -8.84
N TYR A 104 16.43 -43.38 -8.21
CA TYR A 104 17.37 -43.94 -7.24
C TYR A 104 18.53 -44.62 -7.97
N LEU A 105 19.71 -44.02 -7.94
CA LEU A 105 20.94 -44.62 -8.45
C LEU A 105 21.54 -45.50 -7.34
N ASP A 106 21.30 -46.81 -7.40
CA ASP A 106 21.99 -47.78 -6.55
C ASP A 106 23.40 -48.02 -7.11
N ASN A 107 24.39 -47.31 -6.57
CA ASN A 107 25.79 -47.59 -6.86
C ASN A 107 26.27 -48.73 -5.96
N ARG A 108 25.98 -49.97 -6.36
CA ARG A 108 26.63 -51.14 -5.78
C ARG A 108 27.96 -51.37 -6.48
N THR A 109 29.02 -51.10 -5.74
CA THR A 109 30.38 -51.58 -5.98
C THR A 109 30.55 -52.98 -5.40
#